data_AF-A0A132A1U8-F1
#
_entry.id   AF-A0A132A1U8-F1
#
_cell.length_a   1.000
_cell.length_b   1.000
_cell.length_c   1.000
_cell.angle_alpha   90.00
_cell.angle_beta   90.00
_cell.angle_gamma   90.00
#
_symmetry.space_group_name_H-M   'P 1'
#
loop_
_entity.id
_entity.type
_entity.pdbx_description
1 polymer ?
#
loop_
_entity_poly.entity_id
_entity_poly.type
_entity_poly.pdbx_seq_one_letter_code
_entity_poly.pdbx_strand_id
1 'polypeptide(L)' 'MEECDILCSRLAIMVNGQFKCIGSPQYLKHKFGTGYMITLRLSEEKANYEEAIKVIREQFPQSILRVSKGLQYGDDF' A
#
# COMPACT_ATOMS: atom_id res chain seq x y z
N MET A 1 5.55 0.83 -9.67
CA MET A 1 6.59 -0.09 -9.15
C MET A 1 6.44 -1.48 -9.75
N GLU A 2 5.21 -1.89 -10.10
CA GLU A 2 4.91 -3.22 -10.65
C GLU A 2 5.60 -3.52 -11.98
N GLU A 3 5.69 -2.56 -12.91
CA GLU A 3 6.43 -2.77 -14.17
C GLU A 3 7.90 -3.15 -13.93
N CYS A 4 8.57 -2.45 -13.01
CA CYS A 4 9.97 -2.73 -12.68
C CYS A 4 10.15 -4.04 -11.89
N ASP A 5 9.13 -4.51 -11.18
CA ASP A 5 9.18 -5.81 -10.51
C ASP A 5 9.20 -6.97 -11.51
N ILE A 6 8.63 -6.76 -12.71
CA ILE A 6 8.60 -7.73 -13.80
C ILE A 6 9.87 -7.62 -14.66
N LEU A 7 10.30 -6.39 -14.96
CA LEU A 7 11.36 -6.13 -15.94
C LEU A 7 12.77 -6.12 -15.34
N CYS A 8 12.93 -5.82 -14.04
CA CYS A 8 14.23 -5.63 -13.42
C CYS A 8 14.55 -6.73 -12.40
N SER A 9 15.73 -7.33 -12.51
CA SER A 9 16.24 -8.28 -11.52
C SER A 9 16.73 -7.61 -10.23
N ARG A 10 17.07 -6.31 -10.28
CA ARG A 10 17.54 -5.51 -9.15
C ARG A 10 17.05 -4.07 -9.27
N LEU A 11 16.75 -3.45 -8.13
CA LEU A 11 16.37 -2.05 -8.00
C LEU A 11 17.35 -1.34 -7.06
N ALA A 12 17.69 -0.09 -7.38
CA ALA A 12 18.44 0.81 -6.52
C ALA A 12 17.53 1.93 -6.00
N ILE A 13 17.63 2.24 -4.71
CA ILE A 13 16.88 3.31 -4.05
C ILE A 13 17.83 4.46 -3.73
N MET A 14 17.48 5.65 -4.21
CA MET A 14 18.15 6.90 -3.90
C MET A 14 17.19 7.83 -3.14
N VAL A 15 17.72 8.56 -2.15
CA VAL A 15 16.98 9.55 -1.37
C VAL A 15 17.82 10.82 -1.30
N ASN A 16 17.23 11.95 -1.72
CA ASN A 16 17.90 13.26 -1.77
C ASN A 16 19.25 13.21 -2.52
N GLY A 17 19.27 12.53 -3.67
CA GLY A 17 20.47 12.39 -4.52
C GLY A 17 21.55 11.45 -3.98
N GLN A 18 21.31 10.76 -2.85
CA GLN A 18 22.25 9.82 -2.27
C GLN A 18 21.78 8.38 -2.44
N PHE A 19 22.70 7.49 -2.81
CA PHE A 19 22.46 6.05 -2.85
C PHE A 19 22.21 5.50 -1.44
N LYS A 20 21.10 4.78 -1.25
CA LYS A 20 20.73 4.20 0.05
C LYS A 20 20.83 2.69 0.06
N CYS A 21 20.27 2.01 -0.93
CA CYS A 21 20.32 0.55 -1.01
C CYS A 21 20.06 0.03 -2.43
N ILE A 22 20.45 -1.22 -2.67
CA ILE A 22 20.18 -1.96 -3.90
C ILE A 22 19.87 -3.42 -3.56
N GLY A 23 18.95 -4.04 -4.28
CA GLY A 23 18.59 -5.44 -4.08
C GLY A 23 17.51 -5.90 -5.05
N SER A 24 17.10 -7.17 -4.98
CA SER A 24 15.90 -7.61 -5.70
C SER A 24 14.67 -6.89 -5.17
N PRO A 25 13.62 -6.68 -5.98
CA PRO A 25 12.39 -6.06 -5.50
C PRO A 25 11.80 -6.74 -4.26
N GLN A 26 11.80 -8.08 -4.22
CA GLN A 26 11.31 -8.87 -3.10
C GLN A 26 12.15 -8.64 -1.83
N TYR A 27 13.49 -8.59 -1.96
CA TYR A 27 14.36 -8.28 -0.84
C TYR A 27 14.10 -6.89 -0.27
N LEU A 28 13.94 -5.89 -1.15
CA LEU A 28 13.67 -4.52 -0.73
C LEU A 28 12.29 -4.39 -0.08
N LYS A 29 11.24 -5.03 -0.63
CA LYS A 29 9.91 -5.10 0.00
C LYS A 29 9.97 -5.77 1.37
N HIS A 30 10.68 -6.88 1.52
CA HIS A 30 10.81 -7.55 2.80
C HIS A 30 11.62 -6.72 3.82
N LYS A 31 12.68 -6.04 3.38
CA LYS A 31 13.57 -5.29 4.27
C LYS A 31 13.02 -3.93 4.67
N PHE A 32 12.35 -3.23 3.75
CA PHE A 32 11.92 -1.83 3.93
C PHE A 32 10.39 -1.66 3.89
N GLY A 33 9.67 -2.59 3.28
CA GLY A 33 8.21 -2.66 3.37
C GLY A 33 7.82 -3.20 4.74
N THR A 34 7.40 -2.31 5.63
CA THR A 34 6.97 -2.66 6.98
C THR A 34 5.46 -2.53 7.11
N GLY A 35 4.86 -3.42 7.89
CA GLY A 35 3.41 -3.45 8.12
C GLY A 35 2.61 -4.08 6.99
N TYR A 36 1.29 -4.04 7.13
CA TYR A 36 0.34 -4.53 6.14
C TYR A 36 -0.52 -3.37 5.66
N MET A 37 -0.84 -3.38 4.37
CA MET A 37 -1.83 -2.47 3.79
C MET A 37 -3.07 -3.28 3.44
N ILE A 38 -4.21 -2.90 4.00
CA ILE A 38 -5.51 -3.54 3.73
C ILE A 38 -6.32 -2.57 2.87
N THR A 39 -6.82 -3.05 1.74
CA THR A 39 -7.75 -2.31 0.89
C THR A 39 -9.15 -2.89 1.08
N LEU A 40 -10.07 -2.08 1.60
CA LEU A 40 -11.46 -2.46 1.79
C LEU A 40 -12.32 -1.84 0.69
N ARG A 41 -13.02 -2.69 -0.07
CA ARG A 41 -14.03 -2.26 -1.05
C ARG A 41 -15.40 -2.51 -0.44
N LEU A 42 -16.20 -1.46 -0.27
CA LEU A 42 -17.57 -1.54 0.25
C LEU A 42 -18.57 -1.36 -0.89
N SER A 43 -19.64 -2.13 -0.91
CA SER A 43 -20.70 -2.03 -1.91
C SER A 43 -21.53 -0.75 -1.71
N GLU A 44 -21.71 0.05 -2.76
CA GLU A 44 -22.35 1.38 -2.71
C GLU A 44 -23.75 1.38 -2.06
N GLU A 45 -24.53 0.31 -2.23
CA GLU A 45 -25.92 0.27 -1.78
C GLU A 45 -26.09 0.25 -0.24
N LYS A 46 -25.05 -0.14 0.51
CA LYS A 46 -25.11 -0.28 1.99
C LYS A 46 -23.80 0.09 2.70
N ALA A 47 -22.87 0.76 2.00
CA ALA A 47 -21.57 1.09 2.56
C ALA A 47 -21.68 2.15 3.67
N ASN A 48 -21.65 1.73 4.93
CA ASN A 48 -21.36 2.62 6.03
C ASN A 48 -19.84 2.68 6.25
N TYR A 49 -19.19 3.63 5.57
CA TYR A 49 -17.75 3.84 5.65
C TYR A 49 -17.27 4.15 7.07
N GLU A 50 -18.06 4.88 7.85
CA GLU A 50 -17.72 5.25 9.22
C GLU A 50 -17.67 4.02 10.14
N GLU A 51 -18.65 3.12 10.01
CA GLU A 51 -18.65 1.87 10.78
C GLU A 51 -17.48 0.96 10.40
N ALA A 52 -17.16 0.86 9.10
CA ALA A 52 -16.01 0.08 8.65
C ALA A 52 -14.69 0.63 9.20
N ILE A 53 -14.49 1.96 9.17
CA ILE A 53 -13.29 2.60 9.74
C ILE A 53 -13.24 2.37 11.24
N LYS A 54 -14.37 2.46 11.94
CA LYS A 54 -14.46 2.21 13.38
C LYS A 54 -14.03 0.80 13.74
N VAL A 55 -14.61 -0.23 13.09
CA VAL A 55 -14.25 -1.64 13.32
C VAL A 55 -12.76 -1.88 13.08
N ILE A 56 -12.20 -1.30 12.02
CA ILE A 56 -10.77 -1.47 11.72
C ILE A 56 -9.88 -0.81 12.77
N ARG A 57 -10.25 0.37 13.27
CA ARG A 57 -9.52 1.02 14.37
C ARG A 57 -9.60 0.23 15.67
N GLU A 58 -10.74 -0.40 15.95
CA GLU A 58 -10.92 -1.25 17.13
C GLU A 58 -10.10 -2.55 17.04
N GLN A 59 -10.12 -3.22 15.88
CA GLN A 59 -9.40 -4.50 15.68
C GLN A 59 -7.90 -4.30 15.46
N PHE A 60 -7.49 -3.17 14.89
CA PHE A 60 -6.09 -2.85 14.59
C PHE A 60 -5.74 -1.44 15.11
N PRO A 61 -5.45 -1.28 16.42
CA PRO A 61 -5.26 0.03 17.06
C PRO A 61 -4.07 0.84 16.51
N GLN A 62 -3.08 0.17 15.93
CA GLN A 62 -1.88 0.78 15.32
C GLN A 62 -2.06 1.04 13.81
N SER A 63 -3.26 0.81 13.27
CA SER A 63 -3.54 1.06 11.85
C SER A 63 -3.58 2.56 11.55
N ILE A 64 -3.06 2.93 10.38
CA ILE A 64 -3.11 4.31 9.87
C ILE A 64 -3.99 4.30 8.63
N LEU A 65 -5.09 5.05 8.67
CA LEU A 65 -5.91 5.27 7.48
C LEU A 65 -5.12 6.15 6.49
N ARG A 66 -4.64 5.55 5.40
CA ARG A 66 -3.81 6.24 4.39
C ARG A 66 -4.64 6.97 3.33
N VAL A 67 -5.73 6.35 2.86
CA VAL A 67 -6.60 6.90 1.81
C VAL A 67 -8.04 6.49 2.10
N SER A 68 -8.94 7.46 2.15
CA SER A 68 -10.38 7.25 2.05
C SER A 68 -10.85 7.87 0.74
N LYS A 69 -11.13 7.06 -0.27
CA LYS A 69 -11.74 7.51 -1.53
C LYS A 69 -13.11 6.88 -1.66
N GLY A 70 -14.14 7.71 -1.57
CA GLY A 70 -15.44 7.40 -2.14
C GLY A 70 -15.33 7.62 -3.65
N LEU A 71 -15.42 6.54 -4.40
CA LEU A 71 -15.55 6.49 -5.86
C LEU A 71 -14.31 6.87 -6.72
N GLN A 72 -14.04 5.95 -7.65
CA GLN A 72 -13.19 6.00 -8.83
C GLN A 72 -11.67 6.09 -8.61
N TYR A 73 -11.04 4.93 -8.61
CA TYR A 73 -10.00 4.66 -9.61
C TYR A 73 -10.35 3.32 -10.21
N GLY A 74 -10.62 3.32 -11.53
CA GLY A 74 -10.59 2.10 -12.31
C GLY A 74 -9.25 1.42 -12.09
N ASP A 75 -9.24 0.12 -12.29
CA ASP A 75 -8.01 -0.65 -12.39
C ASP A 75 -7.18 -0.05 -13.55
N ASP A 76 -6.33 0.93 -13.25
CA ASP A 76 -5.29 1.39 -14.16
C ASP A 76 -4.15 0.37 -14.03
N PHE A 77 -4.32 -0.67 -14.84
CA PHE A 77 -3.25 -1.48 -15.40
C PHE A 77 -2.34 -0.61 -16.28
#